data_AF-A0A0K0EGH0-F1
#
_entry.id   AF-A0A0K0EGH0-F1
#
_cell.length_a   1.000
_cell.length_b   1.000
_cell.length_c   1.000
_cell.angle_alpha   90.00
_cell.angle_beta   90.00
_cell.angle_gamma   90.00
#
_symmetry.space_group_name_H-M   'P 1'
#
loop_
_entity.id
_entity.type
_entity.pdbx_description
1 polymer ?
#
loop_
_entity_poly.entity_id
_entity_poly.type
_entity_poly.pdbx_seq_one_letter_code
_entity_poly.pdbx_strand_id
1 'polypeptide(L)'
;MIFYKEIFYFISSVIFLTYSCPRLPANTWVGARRFTLMQSMECKGTKLTEIQNILDADQCRDACQEYNCAAVNIFQISEFGFMCEILEDIFSYEPAQGASCYMVDLPLSD
;
A
#
# COMPACT_ATOMS: atom_id res chain seq x y z
N MET A 1 22.42 9.96 -44.41
CA MET A 1 21.61 8.76 -44.10
C MET A 1 22.02 8.15 -42.75
N ILE A 2 22.16 8.98 -41.70
CA ILE A 2 22.66 8.57 -40.37
C ILE A 2 21.67 8.99 -39.25
N PHE A 3 20.81 9.99 -39.52
CA PHE A 3 19.89 10.58 -38.54
C PHE A 3 18.72 9.70 -38.08
N TYR A 4 18.38 8.62 -38.78
CA TYR A 4 17.23 7.77 -38.40
C TYR A 4 17.58 6.62 -37.45
N LYS A 5 18.88 6.28 -37.31
CA LYS A 5 19.30 5.11 -36.54
C LYS A 5 19.37 5.39 -35.02
N GLU A 6 19.68 6.63 -34.64
CA GLU A 6 19.74 7.07 -33.23
C GLU A 6 18.35 7.25 -32.62
N ILE A 7 17.36 7.69 -33.42
CA ILE A 7 15.99 7.94 -32.95
C ILE A 7 15.27 6.63 -32.59
N PHE A 8 15.59 5.52 -33.27
CA PHE A 8 14.94 4.22 -33.01
C PHE A 8 15.39 3.58 -31.68
N TYR A 9 16.63 3.85 -31.22
CA TYR A 9 17.14 3.33 -29.96
C TYR A 9 16.60 4.08 -28.73
N PHE A 10 16.38 5.39 -28.85
CA PHE A 10 15.82 6.18 -27.75
C PHE A 10 14.36 5.80 -27.44
N ILE A 11 13.56 5.49 -28.45
CA ILE A 11 12.15 5.12 -28.25
C ILE A 11 12.03 3.72 -27.62
N SER A 12 12.97 2.81 -27.92
CA SER A 12 13.00 1.47 -27.30
C SER A 12 13.32 1.50 -25.80
N SER A 13 14.10 2.47 -25.32
CA SER A 13 14.49 2.58 -23.90
C SER A 13 13.40 3.23 -23.04
N VAL A 14 12.52 4.04 -23.64
CA VAL A 14 11.44 4.74 -22.91
C VAL A 14 10.23 3.82 -22.68
N ILE A 15 10.06 2.76 -23.49
CA ILE A 15 8.92 1.83 -23.37
C ILE A 15 9.06 0.86 -22.18
N PHE A 16 10.27 0.67 -21.62
CA PHE A 16 10.50 -0.23 -20.48
C PHE A 16 10.34 0.42 -19.09
N LEU A 17 10.17 1.74 -19.00
CA LEU A 17 10.05 2.44 -17.70
C LEU A 17 8.61 2.52 -17.17
N THR A 18 7.60 2.11 -17.94
CA THR A 18 6.19 2.20 -17.53
C THR A 18 5.65 0.92 -16.88
N TYR A 19 6.46 -0.14 -16.74
CA TYR A 19 6.02 -1.45 -16.26
C TYR A 19 6.51 -1.84 -14.85
N SER A 20 7.24 -0.96 -14.16
CA SER A 20 7.94 -1.32 -12.91
C SER A 20 7.35 -0.71 -11.65
N CYS A 21 6.04 -0.43 -11.60
CA CYS A 21 5.38 -0.23 -10.31
C CYS A 21 4.91 -1.62 -9.83
N PRO A 22 5.60 -2.27 -8.88
CA PRO A 22 5.09 -3.50 -8.29
C PRO A 22 3.74 -3.16 -7.68
N ARG A 23 2.66 -3.57 -8.36
CA ARG A 23 1.32 -3.47 -7.80
C ARG A 23 1.36 -4.32 -6.54
N LEU A 24 1.35 -3.65 -5.38
CA LEU A 24 1.14 -4.30 -4.09
C LEU A 24 -0.07 -5.24 -4.26
N PRO A 25 0.02 -6.48 -3.76
CA PRO A 25 -1.00 -7.49 -4.01
C PRO A 25 -2.36 -6.95 -3.55
N ALA A 26 -3.33 -6.95 -4.46
CA ALA A 26 -4.66 -6.38 -4.20
C ALA A 26 -5.34 -7.05 -3.00
N ASN A 27 -5.00 -8.31 -2.74
CA ASN A 27 -5.44 -9.06 -1.57
C ASN A 27 -4.26 -9.86 -1.04
N THR A 28 -4.07 -9.84 0.27
CA THR A 28 -3.04 -10.63 0.95
C THR A 28 -3.61 -11.22 2.25
N TRP A 29 -3.01 -12.29 2.74
CA TRP A 29 -3.43 -12.98 3.95
C TRP A 29 -2.35 -12.87 5.00
N VAL A 30 -2.75 -12.57 6.24
CA VAL A 30 -1.89 -12.67 7.42
C VAL A 30 -2.65 -13.50 8.45
N GLY A 31 -2.10 -14.65 8.81
CA GLY A 31 -2.80 -15.65 9.62
C GLY A 31 -4.15 -16.04 9.00
N ALA A 32 -5.23 -15.79 9.76
CA ALA A 32 -6.61 -16.07 9.33
C ALA A 32 -7.33 -14.84 8.73
N ARG A 33 -6.69 -13.67 8.67
CA ARG A 33 -7.29 -12.42 8.17
C ARG A 33 -6.88 -12.16 6.73
N ARG A 34 -7.86 -11.80 5.92
CA ARG A 34 -7.63 -11.27 4.57
C ARG A 34 -7.59 -9.75 4.64
N PHE A 35 -6.63 -9.18 3.93
CA PHE A 35 -6.48 -7.75 3.76
C PHE A 35 -6.73 -7.37 2.32
N THR A 36 -7.63 -6.41 2.10
CA THR A 36 -7.92 -5.81 0.80
C THR A 36 -7.21 -4.47 0.69
N LEU A 37 -6.39 -4.31 -0.35
CA LEU A 37 -5.63 -3.10 -0.61
C LEU A 37 -6.44 -2.08 -1.42
N MET A 38 -6.52 -0.87 -0.89
CA MET A 38 -6.96 0.34 -1.58
C MET A 38 -5.75 1.24 -1.84
N GLN A 39 -5.24 1.19 -3.08
CA GLN A 39 -4.12 2.02 -3.50
C GLN A 39 -4.52 3.50 -3.58
N SER A 40 -3.61 4.41 -3.20
CA SER A 40 -3.83 5.87 -3.26
C SER A 40 -5.02 6.34 -2.43
N MET A 41 -5.32 5.60 -1.35
CA MET A 41 -6.42 5.86 -0.44
C MET A 41 -5.91 5.82 1.00
N GLU A 42 -6.49 6.67 1.83
CA GLU A 42 -6.35 6.67 3.27
C GLU A 42 -7.70 6.32 3.90
N CYS A 43 -7.73 5.36 4.81
CA CYS A 43 -8.88 5.07 5.63
C CYS A 43 -8.93 6.06 6.81
N LYS A 44 -10.10 6.65 7.05
CA LYS A 44 -10.34 7.52 8.21
C LYS A 44 -11.09 6.74 9.25
N GLY A 45 -10.58 6.75 10.48
CA GLY A 45 -11.10 5.95 11.57
C GLY A 45 -10.48 6.32 12.90
N THR A 46 -10.76 5.52 13.93
CA THR A 46 -10.15 5.66 15.25
C THR A 46 -8.75 5.06 15.24
N LYS A 47 -7.72 5.90 15.39
CA LYS A 47 -6.33 5.45 15.50
C LYS A 47 -6.10 4.73 16.83
N LEU A 48 -5.64 3.48 16.77
CA LEU A 48 -5.14 2.72 17.91
C LEU A 48 -3.69 3.09 18.23
N THR A 49 -2.83 3.00 17.23
CA THR A 49 -1.39 3.25 17.35
C THR A 49 -0.76 3.54 16.00
N GLU A 50 0.50 3.95 16.01
CA GLU A 50 1.32 4.14 14.82
C GLU A 50 2.69 3.46 14.98
N ILE A 51 3.25 2.98 13.87
CA ILE A 51 4.57 2.36 13.80
C ILE A 51 5.37 3.12 12.77
N GLN A 52 6.52 3.66 13.18
CA GLN A 52 7.40 4.45 12.32
C GLN A 52 8.57 3.62 11.81
N ASN A 53 9.14 4.02 10.67
CA ASN A 53 10.32 3.41 10.05
C ASN A 53 10.13 1.91 9.75
N ILE A 54 8.95 1.55 9.22
CA ILE A 54 8.67 0.17 8.82
C ILE A 54 9.53 -0.21 7.62
N LEU A 55 9.97 -1.47 7.57
CA LEU A 55 10.75 -1.99 6.44
C LEU A 55 9.85 -2.47 5.29
N ASP A 56 8.68 -2.99 5.65
CA ASP A 56 7.72 -3.57 4.72
C ASP A 56 6.29 -3.39 5.24
N ALA A 57 5.32 -3.62 4.36
CA ALA A 57 3.91 -3.56 4.70
C ALA A 57 3.46 -4.73 5.59
N ASP A 58 4.27 -5.78 5.76
CA ASP A 58 3.91 -7.00 6.49
C ASP A 58 3.96 -6.72 7.99
N GLN A 59 4.96 -5.97 8.46
CA GLN A 59 5.06 -5.48 9.84
C GLN A 59 3.75 -4.82 10.34
N CYS A 60 3.10 -4.04 9.48
CA CYS A 60 1.87 -3.34 9.83
C CYS A 60 0.65 -4.26 9.85
N ARG A 61 0.61 -5.28 8.98
CA ARG A 61 -0.48 -6.26 8.99
C ARG A 61 -0.35 -7.22 10.15
N ASP A 62 0.87 -7.60 10.51
CA ASP A 62 1.17 -8.38 11.72
C ASP A 62 0.74 -7.61 12.98
N ALA A 63 1.11 -6.34 13.08
CA ALA A 63 0.67 -5.48 14.18
C ALA A 63 -0.85 -5.32 14.22
N CYS A 64 -1.51 -5.12 13.07
CA CYS A 64 -2.96 -5.09 13.00
C CYS A 64 -3.60 -6.39 13.51
N GLN A 65 -3.01 -7.54 13.23
CA GLN A 65 -3.49 -8.81 13.75
C GLN A 65 -3.37 -8.87 15.28
N GLU A 66 -2.26 -8.40 15.85
CA GLU A 66 -2.05 -8.32 17.30
C GLU A 66 -3.06 -7.39 17.99
N TYR A 67 -3.35 -6.24 17.39
CA TYR A 67 -4.28 -5.24 17.91
C TYR A 67 -5.75 -5.51 17.56
N ASN A 68 -6.07 -6.58 16.83
CA ASN A 68 -7.42 -6.85 16.32
C ASN A 68 -8.01 -5.64 15.54
N CYS A 69 -7.21 -5.04 14.66
CA CYS A 69 -7.58 -3.81 13.95
C CYS A 69 -8.58 -4.05 12.81
N ALA A 70 -9.25 -2.98 12.35
CA ALA A 70 -10.13 -2.99 11.17
C ALA A 70 -9.40 -2.57 9.89
N ALA A 71 -8.40 -1.69 9.98
CA ALA A 71 -7.60 -1.28 8.84
C ALA A 71 -6.21 -0.77 9.23
N VAL A 72 -5.34 -0.72 8.24
CA VAL A 72 -3.99 -0.15 8.32
C VAL A 72 -3.81 0.86 7.22
N ASN A 73 -3.43 2.09 7.55
CA ASN A 73 -2.87 3.01 6.57
C ASN A 73 -1.35 2.85 6.55
N ILE A 74 -0.77 2.86 5.37
CA ILE A 74 0.68 2.97 5.17
C ILE A 74 0.94 4.29 4.46
N PHE A 75 1.77 5.12 5.07
CA PHE A 75 2.15 6.43 4.56
C PHE A 75 3.65 6.46 4.25
N GLN A 76 4.00 7.00 3.09
CA GLN A 76 5.37 7.37 2.80
C GLN A 76 5.70 8.71 3.48
N ILE A 77 6.66 8.70 4.39
CA ILE A 77 7.10 9.88 5.16
C ILE A 77 8.41 10.47 4.63
N SER A 78 9.20 9.70 3.88
CA SER A 78 10.39 10.16 3.16
C SER A 78 10.67 9.24 1.96
N GLU A 79 11.72 9.51 1.18
CA GLU A 79 12.08 8.69 0.01
C GLU A 79 12.21 7.20 0.34
N PHE A 80 12.72 6.88 1.53
CA PHE A 80 12.93 5.51 2.02
C PHE A 80 12.24 5.23 3.36
N GLY A 81 11.45 6.17 3.85
CA GLY A 81 10.80 6.10 5.15
C GLY A 81 9.31 5.87 4.98
N PHE A 82 8.82 4.84 5.65
CA PHE A 82 7.41 4.52 5.70
C PHE A 82 6.96 4.48 7.16
N MET A 83 5.71 4.83 7.39
CA MET A 83 5.03 4.61 8.67
C MET A 83 3.69 3.95 8.40
N CYS A 84 3.13 3.31 9.42
CA CYS A 84 1.75 2.88 9.36
C CYS A 84 0.96 3.29 10.57
N GLU A 85 -0.33 3.47 10.33
CA GLU A 85 -1.34 3.80 11.31
C GLU A 85 -2.32 2.62 11.40
N ILE A 86 -2.52 2.12 12.61
CA ILE A 86 -3.40 1.00 12.91
C ILE A 86 -4.74 1.56 13.39
N LEU A 87 -5.84 1.18 12.73
CA LEU A 87 -7.18 1.69 12.98
C LEU A 87 -8.07 0.63 13.65
N GLU A 88 -8.79 1.03 14.70
CA GLU A 88 -9.80 0.18 15.37
C GLU A 88 -11.05 0.01 14.52
N ASP A 89 -11.50 1.09 13.90
CA ASP A 89 -12.68 1.18 13.05
C ASP A 89 -12.41 2.09 11.84
N ILE A 90 -13.34 2.11 10.88
CA ILE A 90 -13.27 2.93 9.68
C ILE A 90 -14.60 3.65 9.51
N PHE A 91 -14.58 4.98 9.43
CA PHE A 91 -15.74 5.84 9.22
C PHE A 91 -15.90 6.26 7.76
N SER A 92 -14.78 6.47 7.07
CA SER A 92 -14.74 6.88 5.67
C SER A 92 -13.38 6.58 5.04
N TYR A 93 -13.21 6.90 3.77
CA TYR A 93 -11.95 6.81 3.06
C TYR A 93 -11.80 8.03 2.15
N GLU A 94 -10.58 8.51 1.99
CA GLU A 94 -10.26 9.65 1.13
C GLU A 94 -9.06 9.36 0.21
N PRO A 95 -9.03 9.91 -1.01
CA PRO A 95 -7.85 9.83 -1.86
C PRO A 95 -6.65 10.50 -1.22
N ALA A 96 -5.53 9.79 -1.10
CA ALA A 96 -4.31 10.28 -0.47
C ALA A 96 -3.07 9.86 -1.27
N GLN A 97 -2.28 10.86 -1.71
CA GLN A 97 -1.04 10.62 -2.44
C GLN A 97 0.05 10.13 -1.47
N GLY A 98 0.77 9.08 -1.86
CA GLY A 98 1.79 8.46 -0.99
C GLY A 98 1.20 7.62 0.16
N ALA A 99 -0.10 7.35 0.14
CA ALA A 99 -0.79 6.51 1.11
C ALA A 99 -1.41 5.27 0.46
N SER A 100 -1.59 4.24 1.27
CA SER A 100 -2.40 3.07 0.92
C SER A 100 -3.11 2.56 2.15
N CYS A 101 -4.37 2.13 1.99
CA CYS A 101 -5.13 1.51 3.06
C CYS A 101 -5.28 0.01 2.82
N TYR A 102 -4.95 -0.80 3.81
CA TYR A 102 -5.29 -2.21 3.88
C TYR A 102 -6.47 -2.39 4.83
N MET A 103 -7.63 -2.75 4.30
CA MET A 103 -8.80 -3.08 5.12
C MET A 103 -8.79 -4.55 5.48
N VAL A 104 -9.13 -4.90 6.72
CA VAL A 104 -9.37 -6.28 7.12
C VAL A 104 -10.75 -6.68 6.61
N ASP A 105 -10.79 -7.65 5.71
CA ASP A 105 -12.04 -8.29 5.34
C ASP A 105 -12.53 -9.02 6.59
N LEU A 106 -13.71 -8.64 7.09
CA LEU A 106 -14.35 -9.38 8.17
C LEU A 106 -14.44 -10.85 7.74
N PRO A 107 -14.16 -11.81 8.64
CA PRO A 107 -14.51 -13.20 8.35
C PRO A 107 -15.99 -13.21 8.00
N LEU A 108 -16.34 -13.77 6.84
CA LEU A 108 -17.72 -14.09 6.50
C LEU A 108 -18.27 -14.83 7.72
N SER A 109 -19.16 -14.19 8.48
CA SER A 109 -19.92 -14.90 9.49
C SER A 109 -20.72 -15.95 8.73
N ASP A 110 -20.42 -17.22 9.00
CA ASP A 110 -21.24 -18.36 8.58
C ASP A 110 -22.72 -18.18 8.98
#